data_AF-A0A519LLF1-F1
#
_entry.id   AF-A0A519LLF1-F1
#
_cell.length_a   1.000
_cell.length_b   1.000
_cell.length_c   1.000
_cell.angle_alpha   90.00
_cell.angle_beta   90.00
_cell.angle_gamma   90.00
#
_symmetry.space_group_name_H-M   'P 1'
#
loop_
_entity.id
_entity.type
_entity.pdbx_description
1 polymer ?
#
loop_
_entity_poly.entity_id
_entity_poly.type
_entity_poly.pdbx_seq_one_letter_code
_entity_poly.pdbx_strand_id
1 'polypeptide(L)' 'MKSDLLNKINELDDIRIIKEIKKFLDFELDEKIYKLNQAQQDRIQEARTEYKNSQTLTDEQANNEIDEWLNEK' A
#
# COMPACT_ATOMS: atom_id res chain seq x y z
N MET A 1 -2.68 27.98 13.45
CA MET A 1 -2.79 26.60 12.93
C MET A 1 -1.49 25.79 13.06
N LYS A 2 -0.39 26.13 12.35
CA LYS A 2 0.89 25.39 12.50
C LYS A 2 1.50 25.54 13.90
N SER A 3 1.39 26.73 14.49
CA SER A 3 1.84 27.00 15.86
C SER A 3 1.06 26.24 16.92
N ASP A 4 -0.26 26.07 16.73
CA ASP A 4 -1.12 25.37 17.69
C ASP A 4 -0.85 23.87 17.69
N LEU A 5 -0.53 23.30 16.53
CA LEU A 5 -0.12 21.91 16.40
C LEU A 5 1.22 21.66 17.10
N LEU A 6 2.20 22.55 16.91
CA LEU A 6 3.49 22.47 17.61
C LEU A 6 3.33 22.55 19.13
N ASN A 7 2.48 23.45 19.62
CA ASN A 7 2.20 23.53 21.06
C ASN A 7 1.58 22.23 21.59
N LYS A 8 0.59 21.67 20.90
CA LYS A 8 -0.01 20.38 21.27
C LYS A 8 0.99 19.22 21.26
N ILE A 9 1.92 19.19 20.32
CA ILE A 9 2.99 18.17 20.28
C ILE A 9 3.96 18.36 21.45
N ASN A 10 4.30 19.61 21.78
CA ASN A 10 5.20 19.94 22.89
C ASN A 10 4.58 19.68 24.28
N GLU A 11 3.25 19.68 24.37
CA GLU A 11 2.49 19.33 25.58
C GLU A 11 2.33 17.79 25.76
N LEU A 12 2.78 16.97 24.81
CA LEU A 12 2.79 15.52 24.97
C LEU A 12 3.99 15.09 25.83
N ASP A 13 3.70 14.36 26.91
CA ASP A 13 4.74 13.79 27.78
C ASP A 13 4.90 12.26 27.63
N ASP A 14 3.92 11.59 27.00
CA ASP A 14 4.01 10.14 26.77
C ASP A 14 4.93 9.83 25.58
N ILE A 15 6.13 9.37 25.91
CA ILE A 15 7.16 9.00 24.94
C ILE A 15 6.70 7.93 23.92
N ARG A 16 5.71 7.10 24.25
CA ARG A 16 5.16 6.11 23.31
C ARG A 16 4.35 6.82 22.22
N ILE A 17 3.52 7.79 22.61
CA ILE A 17 2.70 8.58 21.68
C ILE A 17 3.61 9.42 20.77
N ILE A 18 4.63 10.07 21.33
CA ILE A 18 5.61 10.84 20.57
C ILE A 18 6.33 9.95 19.53
N LYS A 19 6.70 8.72 19.90
CA LYS A 19 7.34 7.76 18.98
C LYS A 19 6.42 7.36 17.83
N GLU A 20 5.14 7.12 18.08
CA GLU A 20 4.20 6.77 17.01
C GLU A 20 3.90 7.95 16.08
N ILE A 21 3.74 9.17 16.63
CA ILE A 21 3.62 10.39 15.80
C ILE A 21 4.86 10.57 14.93
N LYS A 22 6.06 10.35 15.49
CA LYS A 22 7.31 10.43 14.74
C LYS A 22 7.36 9.40 13.61
N LYS A 23 7.03 8.13 13.87
CA LYS A 23 6.98 7.10 12.81
C LYS A 23 6.03 7.48 11.68
N PHE A 24 4.85 8.02 12.02
CA PHE A 24 3.87 8.46 11.03
C PHE A 24 4.43 9.62 10.19
N LEU A 25 5.02 10.63 10.82
CA LEU A 25 5.66 11.74 10.12
C LEU A 25 6.85 11.28 9.28
N ASP A 26 7.69 10.39 9.79
CA ASP A 26 8.82 9.81 9.05
C ASP A 26 8.35 9.05 7.81
N PHE A 27 7.17 8.41 7.85
CA PHE A 27 6.55 7.75 6.70
C PHE A 27 5.96 8.76 5.69
N GLU A 28 5.14 9.70 6.14
CA GLU A 28 4.50 10.71 5.28
C GLU A 28 5.52 11.65 4.62
N LEU A 29 6.60 11.95 5.33
CA LEU A 29 7.71 12.77 4.84
C LEU A 29 8.78 11.93 4.13
N ASP A 30 8.60 10.61 4.02
CA ASP A 30 9.52 9.77 3.23
C ASP A 30 9.30 10.06 1.73
N GLU A 31 10.02 11.02 1.19
CA GLU A 31 10.07 11.32 -0.25
C GLU A 31 10.77 10.21 -1.05
N LYS A 32 11.17 9.10 -0.43
CA LYS A 32 11.75 7.97 -1.15
C LYS A 32 10.73 7.43 -2.14
N ILE A 33 11.09 7.49 -3.41
CA ILE A 33 10.41 6.77 -4.49
C ILE A 33 10.29 5.30 -4.06
N TYR A 34 9.07 4.80 -3.93
CA TYR A 34 8.81 3.41 -3.59
C TYR A 34 9.54 2.50 -4.60
N LYS A 35 10.48 1.70 -4.11
CA LYS A 35 11.23 0.76 -4.93
C LYS A 35 10.58 -0.61 -4.85
N LEU A 36 10.13 -1.10 -5.99
CA LEU A 36 9.64 -2.46 -6.13
C LEU A 36 10.76 -3.46 -5.86
N ASN A 37 10.46 -4.49 -5.09
CA ASN A 37 11.33 -5.66 -4.99
C ASN A 37 11.28 -6.49 -6.29
N GLN A 38 12.20 -7.44 -6.46
CA GLN A 38 12.30 -8.22 -7.69
C GLN A 38 10.99 -8.96 -8.01
N ALA A 39 10.37 -9.62 -7.03
CA ALA A 39 9.12 -10.35 -7.24
C ALA A 39 7.97 -9.43 -7.70
N GLN A 40 7.90 -8.20 -7.20
CA GLN A 40 6.92 -7.22 -7.66
C GLN A 40 7.20 -6.74 -9.08
N GLN A 41 8.47 -6.53 -9.44
CA GLN A 41 8.87 -6.17 -10.81
C GLN A 41 8.51 -7.29 -11.80
N ASP A 42 8.78 -8.53 -11.42
CA ASP A 42 8.49 -9.70 -12.24
C ASP A 42 6.98 -9.84 -12.48
N ARG A 43 6.16 -9.70 -11.43
CA ARG A 43 4.68 -9.73 -11.56
C ARG A 43 4.13 -8.61 -12.44
N ILE A 44 4.72 -7.41 -12.39
CA ILE A 44 4.33 -6.33 -13.30
C ILE A 44 4.72 -6.65 -14.74
N GLN A 45 5.88 -7.25 -14.96
CA GLN A 45 6.34 -7.62 -16.29
C GLN A 45 5.49 -8.74 -16.91
N GLU A 46 5.09 -9.71 -16.08
CA GLU A 46 4.11 -10.74 -16.42
C GLU A 46 2.77 -10.13 -16.83
N ALA A 47 2.17 -9.30 -15.98
CA ALA A 47 0.89 -8.65 -16.28
C ALA A 47 0.93 -7.79 -17.56
N ARG A 48 2.05 -7.10 -17.83
CA ARG A 48 2.25 -6.36 -19.10
C ARG A 48 2.29 -7.28 -20.31
N THR A 49 2.82 -8.49 -20.15
CA THR A 49 2.91 -9.50 -21.21
C THR A 49 1.53 -10.11 -21.46
N GLU A 50 0.82 -10.47 -20.40
CA GLU A 50 -0.56 -10.97 -20.47
C GLU A 50 -1.48 -9.99 -21.19
N TYR A 51 -1.44 -8.70 -20.81
CA TYR A 51 -2.22 -7.66 -21.47
C TYR A 51 -1.93 -7.56 -22.98
N LYS A 52 -0.65 -7.59 -23.37
CA LYS A 52 -0.23 -7.55 -24.78
C LYS A 52 -0.72 -8.77 -25.57
N ASN A 53 -0.83 -9.92 -24.91
CA ASN A 53 -1.29 -11.16 -25.50
C ASN A 53 -2.82 -11.33 -25.40
N SER A 54 -3.55 -10.33 -24.93
CA SER A 54 -4.99 -10.41 -24.65
C SER A 54 -5.37 -11.53 -23.66
N GLN A 55 -4.44 -11.92 -22.79
CA GLN A 55 -4.65 -12.85 -21.68
C GLN A 55 -5.26 -12.09 -20.50
N THR A 56 -6.43 -11.50 -20.73
CA THR A 56 -7.16 -10.71 -19.72
C THR A 56 -8.49 -11.37 -19.42
N LEU A 57 -8.94 -11.28 -18.17
CA LEU A 57 -10.25 -11.75 -17.76
C LEU A 57 -11.26 -10.60 -17.84
N THR A 58 -12.50 -10.92 -18.23
CA THR A 58 -13.64 -10.02 -17.98
C THR A 58 -13.99 -10.03 -16.50
N ASP A 59 -14.74 -9.01 -16.06
CA ASP A 59 -15.26 -8.94 -14.70
C ASP A 59 -16.06 -10.20 -14.32
N GLU A 60 -16.89 -10.70 -15.24
CA GLU A 60 -17.66 -11.94 -15.05
C GLU A 60 -16.76 -13.17 -14.88
N GLN A 61 -15.72 -13.31 -15.71
CA GLN A 61 -14.77 -14.42 -15.61
C GLN A 61 -14.01 -14.38 -14.28
N ALA A 62 -13.53 -13.20 -13.88
CA ALA A 62 -12.81 -13.03 -12.62
C ALA A 62 -13.70 -13.34 -11.41
N ASN A 63 -14.96 -12.90 -11.42
CA ASN A 63 -15.90 -13.18 -10.33
C ASN A 63 -16.23 -14.68 -10.25
N ASN A 64 -16.45 -15.34 -11.39
CA ASN A 64 -16.70 -16.78 -11.42
C ASN A 64 -15.51 -17.58 -10.85
N GLU A 65 -14.27 -17.24 -11.22
CA GLU A 65 -13.06 -17.89 -10.66
C GLU A 65 -12.94 -17.70 -9.13
N ILE A 66 -13.31 -16.51 -8.64
CA ILE A 66 -13.32 -16.23 -7.19
C ILE A 66 -14.40 -17.07 -6.49
N ASP A 67 -15.60 -17.13 -7.06
CA ASP A 67 -16.70 -17.91 -6.49
C ASP A 67 -16.37 -19.41 -6.48
N GLU A 68 -15.76 -19.94 -7.53
CA GLU A 68 -15.27 -21.32 -7.57
C GLU A 68 -14.25 -21.58 -6.45
N TRP A 69 -13.22 -20.73 -6.33
CA TRP A 69 -12.21 -20.85 -5.29
C TRP A 69 -12.79 -20.81 -3.86
N LEU A 70 -13.80 -19.97 -3.62
CA LEU A 70 -14.47 -19.88 -2.32
C LEU A 70 -15.34 -21.09 -2.01
N ASN A 71 -15.95 -21.72 -3.03
CA ASN A 71 -16.82 -22.89 -2.90
C ASN A 71 -16.07 -24.23 -2.88
N GLU A 72 -14.76 -24.26 -3.19
CA GLU A 72 -13.90 -25.44 -3.03
C GLU A 72 -13.57 -25.79 -1.56
N LYS A 73 -14.10 -25.04 -0.59
CA LYS A 73 -13.89 -25.24 0.86
C LYS A 73 -15.10 -25.78 1.60
#